data_AF-A0A6S7JA13-F1
#
_entry.id   AF-A0A6S7JA13-F1
#
_cell.length_a   1.000
_cell.length_b   1.000
_cell.length_c   1.000
_cell.angle_alpha   90.00
_cell.angle_beta   90.00
_cell.angle_gamma   90.00
#
_symmetry.space_group_name_H-M   'P 1'
#
loop_
_entity.id
_entity.type
_entity.pdbx_description
1 polymer ?
#
loop_
_entity_poly.entity_id
_entity_poly.type
_entity_poly.pdbx_seq_one_letter_code
_entity_poly.pdbx_strand_id
1 'polypeptide(L)'
;ELDTVMLWVAFTLAFFGFLRVSKFTYSSTKTFLAVKNVAFNPTIKNPESLHIRIKQSDPFRQGTTLAIAKSHWSVCAVIALREYLLQRNPTNTDEPLFMLQNGEPLTRTILSANLRELLNILGYIENEYAPHSFRIGAATTAAAANLPPWLIKTLGRWRSDCYELYIRTPGTIINSVPQKLASVLNP
;
A
#
# COMPACT_ATOMS: atom_id res chain seq x y z
N GLU A 1 -8.15 3.53 19.64
CA GLU A 1 -6.94 3.02 20.32
C GLU A 1 -5.76 3.04 19.35
N LEU A 2 -4.52 3.10 19.85
CA LEU A 2 -3.32 3.28 19.02
C LEU A 2 -3.17 2.16 17.96
N ASP A 3 -3.53 0.93 18.32
CA ASP A 3 -3.44 -0.24 17.44
C ASP A 3 -4.38 -0.13 16.23
N THR A 4 -5.59 0.39 16.41
CA THR A 4 -6.53 0.65 15.31
C THR A 4 -5.96 1.68 14.34
N VAL A 5 -5.39 2.77 14.86
CA VAL A 5 -4.74 3.82 14.05
C VAL A 5 -3.56 3.23 13.29
N MET A 6 -2.72 2.44 13.97
CA MET A 6 -1.57 1.76 13.41
C MET A 6 -1.95 0.80 12.27
N LEU A 7 -2.98 -0.02 12.45
CA LEU A 7 -3.49 -0.93 11.43
C LEU A 7 -4.06 -0.17 10.23
N TRP A 8 -4.79 0.92 10.46
CA TRP A 8 -5.28 1.80 9.39
C TRP A 8 -4.14 2.35 8.54
N VAL A 9 -3.05 2.81 9.18
CA VAL A 9 -1.85 3.27 8.48
C VAL A 9 -1.21 2.13 7.70
N ALA A 10 -1.09 0.94 8.28
CA ALA A 10 -0.51 -0.23 7.63
C ALA A 10 -1.31 -0.62 6.36
N PHE A 11 -2.64 -0.63 6.42
CA PHE A 11 -3.50 -0.95 5.28
C PHE A 11 -3.43 0.12 4.18
N THR A 12 -3.53 1.39 4.56
CA THR A 12 -3.46 2.49 3.58
C THR A 12 -2.10 2.59 2.91
N LEU A 13 -0.99 2.40 3.66
CA LEU A 13 0.35 2.30 3.08
C LEU A 13 0.52 1.07 2.17
N ALA A 14 -0.04 -0.07 2.57
CA ALA A 14 0.00 -1.27 1.74
C ALA A 14 -0.68 -1.04 0.38
N PHE A 15 -1.85 -0.40 0.41
CA PHE A 15 -2.65 -0.10 -0.79
C PHE A 15 -1.99 1.00 -1.65
N PHE A 16 -1.89 2.23 -1.16
CA PHE A 16 -1.37 3.35 -1.96
C PHE A 16 0.10 3.21 -2.33
N GLY A 17 0.87 2.50 -1.50
CA GLY A 17 2.26 2.20 -1.80
C GLY A 17 2.46 0.98 -2.68
N PHE A 18 1.43 0.21 -3.04
CA PHE A 18 1.53 -1.09 -3.71
C PHE A 18 2.49 -2.03 -2.98
N LEU A 19 2.53 -2.00 -1.65
CA LEU A 19 3.57 -2.68 -0.88
C LEU A 19 3.24 -4.15 -0.68
N ARG A 20 4.28 -4.99 -0.73
CA ARG A 20 4.18 -6.34 -0.17
C ARG A 20 4.28 -6.21 1.34
N VAL A 21 3.46 -6.97 2.07
CA VAL A 21 3.41 -6.91 3.54
C VAL A 21 4.79 -7.10 4.20
N SER A 22 5.62 -7.99 3.63
CA SER A 22 6.98 -8.28 4.10
C SER A 22 7.96 -7.11 3.96
N LYS A 23 7.57 -6.01 3.31
CA LYS A 23 8.42 -4.81 3.18
C LYS A 23 8.26 -3.84 4.33
N PHE A 24 7.21 -3.98 5.15
CA PHE A 24 6.95 -3.05 6.24
C PHE A 24 6.61 -3.71 7.58
N THR A 25 6.19 -4.98 7.59
CA THR A 25 6.03 -5.74 8.84
C THR A 25 7.34 -6.33 9.31
N TYR A 26 7.46 -6.52 10.63
CA TYR A 26 8.57 -7.20 11.25
C TYR A 26 8.61 -8.70 10.91
N SER A 27 9.82 -9.20 10.70
CA SER A 27 10.14 -10.62 10.49
C SER A 27 11.18 -11.07 11.52
N SER A 28 11.20 -12.37 11.83
CA SER A 28 12.20 -13.04 12.68
C SER A 28 13.66 -12.74 12.27
N THR A 29 13.89 -12.37 11.00
CA THR A 29 15.20 -11.93 10.47
C THR A 29 15.57 -10.47 10.81
N LYS A 30 14.82 -9.82 11.72
CA LYS A 30 14.95 -8.38 12.07
C LYS A 30 14.85 -7.46 10.85
N THR A 31 14.11 -7.87 9.83
CA THR A 31 13.79 -7.02 8.69
C THR A 31 12.46 -6.32 8.95
N PHE A 32 12.47 -4.98 8.94
CA PHE A 32 11.31 -4.12 9.14
C PHE A 32 11.53 -2.75 8.47
N LEU A 33 10.46 -1.99 8.27
CA LEU A 33 10.53 -0.58 7.90
C LEU A 33 10.71 0.25 9.17
N ALA A 34 11.76 1.06 9.26
CA ALA A 34 12.04 1.88 10.44
C ALA A 34 11.50 3.31 10.27
N VAL A 35 11.35 4.04 11.37
CA VAL A 35 10.88 5.45 11.36
C VAL A 35 11.78 6.33 10.48
N LYS A 36 13.11 6.16 10.54
CA LYS A 36 14.08 6.89 9.70
C LYS A 36 13.91 6.69 8.19
N ASN A 37 13.17 5.66 7.78
CA ASN A 37 12.91 5.41 6.36
C ASN A 37 11.74 6.22 5.81
N VAL A 38 11.08 7.00 6.65
CA VAL A 38 9.90 7.79 6.32
C VAL A 38 10.26 9.27 6.39
N ALA A 39 9.99 10.02 5.33
CA ALA A 39 10.14 11.46 5.28
C ALA A 39 8.86 12.12 4.75
N PHE A 40 8.35 13.08 5.50
CA PHE A 40 7.23 13.93 5.07
C PHE A 40 7.75 15.13 4.28
N ASN A 41 7.02 15.52 3.25
CA ASN A 41 7.33 16.67 2.42
C ASN A 41 6.10 17.58 2.30
N PRO A 42 6.20 18.90 2.53
CA PRO A 42 7.41 19.61 2.98
C PRO A 42 7.78 19.32 4.43
N THR A 43 6.80 19.07 5.31
CA THR A 43 7.06 18.76 6.73
C THR A 43 5.95 17.86 7.30
N ILE A 44 6.20 17.23 8.45
CA ILE A 44 5.16 16.47 9.17
C ILE A 44 4.00 17.35 9.66
N LYS A 45 4.22 18.67 9.85
CA LYS A 45 3.16 19.58 10.32
C LYS A 45 2.09 19.79 9.26
N ASN A 46 2.49 19.93 8.00
CA ASN A 46 1.59 20.05 6.86
C ASN A 46 2.16 19.29 5.65
N PRO A 47 1.99 17.95 5.60
CA PRO A 47 2.56 17.14 4.53
C PRO A 47 1.64 17.08 3.31
N GLU A 48 2.26 17.21 2.14
CA GLU A 48 1.65 17.00 0.82
C GLU A 48 2.09 15.66 0.20
N SER A 49 3.25 15.14 0.59
CA SER A 49 3.68 13.81 0.21
C SER A 49 4.52 13.12 1.28
N LEU A 50 4.66 11.82 1.09
CA LEU A 50 5.45 10.92 1.89
C LEU A 50 6.47 10.21 1.02
N HIS A 51 7.73 10.22 1.45
CA HIS A 51 8.80 9.42 0.85
C HIS A 51 9.18 8.27 1.77
N ILE A 52 9.13 7.05 1.26
CA ILE A 52 9.44 5.83 2.01
C ILE A 52 10.60 5.12 1.32
N ARG A 53 11.73 4.97 2.02
CA ARG A 53 12.87 4.20 1.54
C ARG A 53 12.69 2.72 1.89
N ILE A 54 12.56 1.88 0.87
CA ILE A 54 12.31 0.45 1.03
C ILE A 54 13.52 -0.33 0.54
N LYS A 55 14.01 -1.27 1.35
CA LYS A 55 15.07 -2.19 0.94
C LYS A 55 14.56 -3.11 -0.17
N GLN A 56 15.22 -3.07 -1.33
CA GLN A 56 14.93 -3.99 -2.42
C GLN A 56 15.60 -5.35 -2.14
N SER A 57 15.03 -6.40 -2.71
CA SER A 57 15.58 -7.76 -2.63
C SER A 57 16.50 -8.02 -3.81
N ASP A 58 17.43 -7.10 -4.07
CA ASP A 58 18.42 -7.20 -5.14
C ASP A 58 19.82 -7.49 -4.55
N PRO A 59 20.73 -8.12 -5.32
CA PRO A 59 22.08 -8.44 -4.85
C PRO A 59 22.87 -7.21 -4.40
N PHE A 60 22.57 -6.05 -4.98
CA PHE A 60 23.24 -4.77 -4.72
C PHE A 60 22.60 -3.95 -3.58
N ARG A 61 21.46 -4.42 -3.03
CA ARG A 61 20.72 -3.83 -1.89
C ARG A 61 20.41 -2.34 -2.06
N GLN A 62 20.33 -1.83 -3.29
CA GLN A 62 19.97 -0.44 -3.51
C GLN A 62 18.49 -0.28 -3.22
N GLY A 63 18.19 0.22 -2.01
CA GLY A 63 16.82 0.54 -1.63
C GLY A 63 16.19 1.54 -2.59
N THR A 64 14.91 1.38 -2.87
CA THR A 64 14.14 2.30 -3.72
C THR A 64 13.34 3.27 -2.85
N THR A 65 13.17 4.50 -3.30
CA THR A 65 12.32 5.49 -2.63
C THR A 65 10.95 5.50 -3.32
N LEU A 66 9.92 5.21 -2.54
CA LEU A 66 8.53 5.33 -2.96
C LEU A 66 8.00 6.71 -2.54
N ALA A 67 7.35 7.42 -3.46
CA ALA A 67 6.61 8.63 -3.16
C ALA A 67 5.09 8.34 -3.14
N ILE A 68 4.41 8.78 -2.08
CA ILE A 68 2.96 8.72 -1.94
C ILE A 68 2.47 10.14 -1.70
N ALA A 69 1.71 10.69 -2.64
CA ALA A 69 1.08 11.99 -2.46
C ALA A 69 -0.16 11.89 -1.57
N LYS A 70 -0.54 13.00 -0.96
CA LYS A 70 -1.81 13.15 -0.27
C LYS A 70 -2.95 12.87 -1.26
N SER A 71 -3.95 12.10 -0.83
CA SER A 71 -5.07 11.74 -1.69
C SER A 71 -6.12 12.85 -1.76
N HIS A 72 -6.13 13.77 -0.79
CA HIS A 72 -7.17 14.80 -0.59
C HIS A 72 -8.58 14.23 -0.32
N TRP A 73 -8.67 12.95 0.03
CA TRP A 73 -9.91 12.25 0.37
C TRP A 73 -9.84 11.65 1.78
N SER A 74 -10.95 11.06 2.24
CA SER A 74 -11.07 10.41 3.56
C SER A 74 -10.05 9.30 3.79
N VAL A 75 -9.69 8.55 2.73
CA VAL A 75 -8.66 7.51 2.78
C VAL A 75 -7.34 8.11 2.30
N CYS A 76 -6.44 8.43 3.24
CA CYS A 76 -5.16 9.07 2.94
C CYS A 76 -4.01 8.50 3.78
N ALA A 77 -3.07 7.81 3.14
CA ALA A 77 -1.92 7.24 3.84
C ALA A 77 -0.97 8.31 4.45
N VAL A 78 -0.86 9.48 3.80
CA VAL A 78 -0.02 10.59 4.29
C VAL A 78 -0.56 11.12 5.61
N ILE A 79 -1.86 11.42 5.68
CA ILE A 79 -2.49 11.92 6.90
C ILE A 79 -2.57 10.83 7.95
N ALA A 80 -2.93 9.59 7.57
CA ALA A 80 -2.96 8.47 8.51
C ALA A 80 -1.60 8.26 9.21
N LEU A 81 -0.51 8.23 8.44
CA LEU A 81 0.83 8.06 9.00
C LEU A 81 1.28 9.24 9.86
N ARG A 82 0.92 10.47 9.47
CA ARG A 82 1.19 11.67 10.27
C ARG A 82 0.54 11.55 11.65
N GLU A 83 -0.77 11.31 11.70
CA GLU A 83 -1.51 11.20 12.97
C GLU A 83 -0.96 10.09 13.85
N TYR A 84 -0.67 8.93 13.25
CA TYR A 84 -0.08 7.83 13.98
C TYR A 84 1.27 8.18 14.61
N LEU A 85 2.18 8.82 13.87
CA LEU A 85 3.50 9.18 14.41
C LEU A 85 3.42 10.27 15.47
N LEU A 86 2.48 11.21 15.36
CA LEU A 86 2.23 12.22 16.40
C LEU A 86 1.68 11.59 17.69
N GLN A 87 0.79 10.60 17.57
CA GLN A 87 0.25 9.88 18.73
C GLN A 87 1.27 8.92 19.35
N ARG A 88 2.02 8.18 18.52
CA ARG A 88 3.03 7.22 18.96
C ARG A 88 4.24 7.91 19.59
N ASN A 89 4.63 9.07 19.06
CA ASN A 89 5.79 9.86 19.51
C ASN A 89 7.08 9.01 19.68
N PRO A 90 7.62 8.44 18.57
CA PRO A 90 8.80 7.56 18.63
C PRO A 90 10.02 8.27 19.22
N THR A 91 10.73 7.61 20.13
CA THR A 91 11.92 8.17 20.81
C THR A 91 13.22 7.86 20.07
N ASN A 92 13.22 6.83 19.22
CA ASN A 92 14.33 6.46 18.36
C ASN A 92 13.86 6.42 16.89
N THR A 93 14.73 6.75 15.94
CA THR A 93 14.39 6.65 14.50
C THR A 93 14.72 5.27 13.90
N ASP A 94 15.53 4.46 14.60
CA ASP A 94 15.91 3.10 14.19
C ASP A 94 14.88 2.03 14.56
N GLU A 95 13.92 2.37 15.40
CA GLU A 95 12.87 1.42 15.82
C GLU A 95 11.86 1.15 14.69
N PRO A 96 11.11 0.02 14.76
CA PRO A 96 10.11 -0.32 13.76
C PRO A 96 9.09 0.79 13.57
N LEU A 97 8.65 1.02 12.34
CA LEU A 97 7.65 2.02 12.01
C LEU A 97 6.31 1.67 12.64
N PHE A 98 5.95 0.38 12.67
CA PHE A 98 4.69 -0.10 13.21
C PHE A 98 4.93 -0.86 14.51
N MET A 99 4.46 -0.28 15.60
CA MET A 99 4.49 -0.84 16.95
C MET A 99 3.06 -0.86 17.50
N LEU A 100 2.72 -1.97 18.13
CA LEU A 100 1.51 -2.14 18.93
C LEU A 100 1.65 -1.40 20.26
N GLN A 101 0.52 -1.14 20.92
CA GLN A 101 0.45 -0.46 22.20
C GLN A 101 1.17 -1.22 23.32
N ASN A 102 1.25 -2.56 23.21
CA ASN A 102 2.02 -3.41 24.13
C ASN A 102 3.55 -3.34 23.91
N GLY A 103 4.03 -2.56 22.94
CA GLY A 103 5.45 -2.41 22.62
C GLY A 103 6.01 -3.47 21.68
N GLU A 104 5.18 -4.37 21.14
CA GLU A 104 5.62 -5.35 20.15
C GLU A 104 5.52 -4.80 18.72
N PRO A 105 6.45 -5.17 17.82
CA PRO A 105 6.36 -4.73 16.43
C PRO A 105 5.25 -5.46 15.67
N LEU A 106 4.64 -4.77 14.71
CA LEU A 106 3.62 -5.38 13.85
C LEU A 106 4.24 -6.49 12.98
N THR A 107 3.77 -7.71 13.17
CA THR A 107 4.15 -8.86 12.35
C THR A 107 3.14 -9.11 11.22
N ARG A 108 3.56 -9.90 10.22
CA ARG A 108 2.66 -10.35 9.15
C ARG A 108 1.46 -11.13 9.71
N THR A 109 1.69 -11.96 10.73
CA THR A 109 0.63 -12.79 11.33
C THR A 109 -0.42 -11.91 11.99
N ILE A 110 0.01 -10.93 12.79
CA ILE A 110 -0.90 -9.99 13.47
C ILE A 110 -1.69 -9.18 12.44
N LEU A 111 -1.03 -8.63 11.41
CA LEU A 111 -1.71 -7.89 10.35
C LEU A 111 -2.74 -8.76 9.61
N SER A 112 -2.39 -10.02 9.30
CA SER A 112 -3.28 -10.93 8.59
C SER A 112 -4.50 -11.33 9.44
N ALA A 113 -4.31 -11.58 10.73
CA ALA A 113 -5.39 -11.92 11.65
C ALA A 113 -6.40 -10.76 11.76
N ASN A 114 -5.91 -9.55 12.01
CA ASN A 114 -6.74 -8.35 12.10
C ASN A 114 -7.48 -8.05 10.79
N LEU A 115 -6.82 -8.24 9.63
CA LEU A 115 -7.47 -8.07 8.33
C LEU A 115 -8.65 -9.05 8.17
N ARG A 116 -8.46 -10.32 8.53
CA ARG A 116 -9.51 -11.35 8.42
C ARG A 116 -10.68 -11.08 9.35
N GLU A 117 -10.38 -10.71 10.59
CA GLU A 117 -11.39 -10.33 11.58
C GLU A 117 -12.25 -9.16 11.09
N LEU A 118 -11.62 -8.09 10.58
CA LEU A 118 -12.34 -6.94 10.03
C LEU A 118 -13.21 -7.32 8.82
N LEU A 119 -12.69 -8.18 7.93
CA LEU A 119 -13.46 -8.65 6.78
C LEU A 119 -14.65 -9.51 7.19
N ASN A 120 -14.48 -10.36 8.20
CA ASN A 120 -15.54 -11.18 8.78
C ASN A 120 -16.65 -10.30 9.38
N ILE A 121 -16.29 -9.29 10.17
CA ILE A 121 -17.23 -8.29 10.73
C ILE A 121 -18.03 -7.60 9.62
N LEU A 122 -17.39 -7.33 8.47
CA LEU A 122 -18.01 -6.71 7.30
C LEU A 122 -18.79 -7.69 6.41
N GLY A 123 -18.85 -8.98 6.76
CA GLY A 123 -19.58 -10.02 6.01
C GLY A 123 -18.86 -10.57 4.79
N TYR A 124 -17.55 -10.32 4.64
CA TYR A 124 -16.74 -10.90 3.57
C TYR A 124 -16.16 -12.27 3.94
N ILE A 125 -15.94 -13.11 2.93
CA ILE A 125 -15.29 -14.42 3.09
C ILE A 125 -13.80 -14.21 3.34
N GLU A 126 -13.36 -14.33 4.59
CA GLU A 126 -11.99 -14.03 5.04
C GLU A 126 -10.88 -14.77 4.26
N ASN A 127 -11.17 -15.98 3.78
CA ASN A 127 -10.20 -16.83 3.08
C ASN A 127 -9.89 -16.37 1.65
N GLU A 128 -10.68 -15.45 1.10
CA GLU A 128 -10.42 -14.84 -0.21
C GLU A 128 -9.42 -13.69 -0.14
N TYR A 129 -9.11 -13.22 1.08
CA TYR A 129 -8.28 -12.04 1.29
C TYR A 129 -7.02 -12.37 2.10
N ALA A 130 -5.92 -11.77 1.67
CA ALA A 130 -4.65 -11.80 2.35
C ALA A 130 -4.01 -10.41 2.30
N PRO A 131 -2.95 -10.13 3.07
CA PRO A 131 -2.26 -8.85 2.95
C PRO A 131 -1.74 -8.54 1.54
N HIS A 132 -1.51 -9.56 0.71
CA HIS A 132 -1.14 -9.38 -0.70
C HIS A 132 -2.30 -8.81 -1.54
N SER A 133 -3.55 -8.99 -1.11
CA SER A 133 -4.74 -8.43 -1.75
C SER A 133 -4.72 -6.91 -1.80
N PHE A 134 -4.06 -6.21 -0.87
CA PHE A 134 -3.87 -4.75 -0.98
C PHE A 134 -3.10 -4.36 -2.24
N ARG A 135 -2.03 -5.10 -2.55
CA ARG A 135 -1.20 -4.84 -3.73
C ARG A 135 -1.90 -5.20 -5.03
N ILE A 136 -2.68 -6.30 -5.02
CA ILE A 136 -3.54 -6.68 -6.15
C ILE A 136 -4.60 -5.61 -6.37
N GLY A 137 -5.35 -5.27 -5.32
CA GLY A 137 -6.40 -4.27 -5.34
C GLY A 137 -5.91 -2.91 -5.82
N ALA A 138 -4.74 -2.46 -5.37
CA ALA A 138 -4.13 -1.23 -5.88
C ALA A 138 -3.88 -1.26 -7.40
N ALA A 139 -3.42 -2.40 -7.94
CA ALA A 139 -3.23 -2.59 -9.37
C ALA A 139 -4.56 -2.54 -10.13
N THR A 140 -5.57 -3.26 -9.62
CA THR A 140 -6.91 -3.31 -10.22
C THR A 140 -7.57 -1.93 -10.19
N THR A 141 -7.51 -1.22 -9.06
CA THR A 141 -8.05 0.14 -8.92
C THR A 141 -7.33 1.13 -9.83
N ALA A 142 -6.01 1.04 -9.96
CA ALA A 142 -5.25 1.88 -10.88
C ALA A 142 -5.66 1.66 -12.34
N ALA A 143 -5.88 0.42 -12.74
CA ALA A 143 -6.39 0.10 -14.08
C ALA A 143 -7.82 0.61 -14.29
N ALA A 144 -8.70 0.46 -13.29
CA ALA A 144 -10.05 1.01 -13.33
C ALA A 144 -10.08 2.55 -13.40
N ALA A 145 -9.07 3.21 -12.82
CA ALA A 145 -8.85 4.65 -12.94
C ALA A 145 -8.19 5.07 -14.26
N ASN A 146 -8.06 4.16 -15.23
CA ASN A 146 -7.44 4.37 -16.54
C ASN A 146 -5.98 4.86 -16.47
N LEU A 147 -5.23 4.51 -15.41
CA LEU A 147 -3.81 4.76 -15.39
C LEU A 147 -3.10 3.92 -16.44
N PRO A 148 -2.11 4.47 -17.16
CA PRO A 148 -1.47 3.73 -18.23
C PRO A 148 -0.68 2.53 -17.66
N PRO A 149 -0.61 1.39 -18.38
CA PRO A 149 0.01 0.17 -17.86
C PRO A 149 1.46 0.36 -17.38
N TRP A 150 2.24 1.18 -18.09
CA TRP A 150 3.62 1.52 -17.69
C TRP A 150 3.70 2.21 -16.31
N LEU A 151 2.71 3.03 -15.97
CA LEU A 151 2.64 3.72 -14.68
C LEU A 151 2.28 2.72 -13.57
N ILE A 152 1.31 1.83 -13.82
CA ILE A 152 0.96 0.74 -12.89
C ILE A 152 2.18 -0.14 -12.61
N LYS A 153 2.91 -0.53 -13.67
CA LYS A 153 4.15 -1.30 -13.58
C LYS A 153 5.19 -0.60 -12.70
N THR A 154 5.37 0.70 -12.90
CA THR A 154 6.27 1.57 -12.12
C THR A 154 5.85 1.65 -10.65
N LEU A 155 4.57 1.96 -10.38
CA LEU A 155 4.02 2.11 -9.03
C LEU A 155 4.12 0.82 -8.21
N GLY A 156 3.84 -0.33 -8.83
CA GLY A 156 4.03 -1.61 -8.16
C GLY A 156 5.47 -2.09 -8.15
N ARG A 157 6.39 -1.51 -8.93
CA ARG A 157 7.77 -1.99 -9.09
C ARG A 157 7.82 -3.43 -9.59
N TRP A 158 6.99 -3.75 -10.59
CA TRP A 158 7.03 -5.04 -11.26
C TRP A 158 8.12 -5.06 -12.33
N ARG A 159 8.94 -6.11 -12.34
CA ARG A 159 10.02 -6.28 -13.34
C ARG A 159 9.48 -6.80 -14.68
N SER A 160 8.47 -7.67 -14.63
CA SER A 160 7.75 -8.21 -15.78
C SER A 160 6.30 -7.74 -15.79
N ASP A 161 5.57 -8.10 -16.83
CA ASP A 161 4.15 -7.77 -16.99
C ASP A 161 3.22 -8.70 -16.20
N CYS A 162 3.75 -9.39 -15.17
CA CYS A 162 2.95 -10.25 -14.30
C CYS A 162 1.85 -9.52 -13.50
N TYR A 163 1.87 -8.18 -13.50
CA TYR A 163 0.80 -7.37 -12.91
C TYR A 163 -0.48 -7.39 -13.75
N GLU A 164 -0.41 -7.71 -15.03
CA GLU A 164 -1.58 -7.83 -15.91
C GLU A 164 -2.53 -8.93 -15.41
N LEU A 165 -2.00 -9.99 -14.78
CA LEU A 165 -2.79 -11.04 -14.12
C LEU A 165 -3.67 -10.50 -12.97
N TYR A 166 -3.36 -9.31 -12.44
CA TYR A 166 -4.16 -8.67 -11.39
C TYR A 166 -5.23 -7.73 -11.96
N ILE A 167 -5.14 -7.35 -13.24
CA ILE A 167 -6.09 -6.46 -13.89
C ILE A 167 -7.19 -7.32 -14.49
N ARG A 168 -8.31 -7.44 -13.78
CA ARG A 168 -9.52 -8.07 -14.32
C ARG A 168 -10.28 -7.05 -15.14
N THR A 169 -10.38 -7.25 -16.45
CA THR A 169 -11.18 -6.39 -17.32
C THR A 169 -12.67 -6.60 -17.04
N PRO A 170 -13.42 -5.58 -16.59
CA PRO A 170 -14.86 -5.71 -16.39
C PRO A 170 -15.56 -6.04 -17.70
N GLY A 171 -16.60 -6.88 -17.66
CA GLY A 171 -17.38 -7.23 -18.86
C GLY A 171 -17.97 -6.01 -19.57
N THR A 172 -18.26 -4.94 -18.83
CA THR A 172 -18.71 -3.65 -19.40
C THR A 172 -17.67 -3.01 -20.33
N ILE A 173 -16.38 -3.09 -20.00
CA ILE A 173 -15.30 -2.61 -20.88
C ILE A 173 -15.26 -3.44 -22.15
N ILE A 174 -15.32 -4.78 -22.02
CA ILE A 174 -15.32 -5.70 -23.17
C ILE A 174 -16.51 -5.40 -24.10
N ASN A 175 -17.70 -5.21 -23.54
CA ASN A 175 -18.91 -4.91 -24.30
C ASN A 175 -18.84 -3.54 -25.00
N SER A 176 -18.04 -2.59 -24.51
CA SER A 176 -17.84 -1.29 -25.17
C SER A 176 -16.87 -1.34 -26.36
N VAL A 177 -16.11 -2.43 -26.53
CA VAL A 177 -15.06 -2.53 -27.55
C VAL A 177 -15.61 -2.41 -28.97
N PRO A 178 -16.68 -3.11 -29.39
CA PRO A 178 -17.19 -2.99 -30.76
C PRO A 178 -17.57 -1.55 -31.12
N GLN A 179 -18.16 -0.81 -30.17
CA GLN A 179 -18.59 0.57 -30.37
C GLN A 179 -17.39 1.52 -30.56
N LYS A 180 -16.33 1.34 -29.77
CA LYS A 180 -15.07 2.10 -29.90
C LYS A 180 -14.33 1.79 -31.21
N LEU A 181 -14.35 0.54 -31.67
CA LEU A 181 -13.73 0.17 -32.94
C LEU A 181 -14.50 0.79 -34.11
N ALA A 182 -15.83 0.75 -34.08
CA ALA A 182 -16.66 1.33 -35.13
C ALA A 182 -16.50 2.85 -35.25
N SER A 183 -16.31 3.57 -34.13
CA SER A 183 -16.10 5.03 -34.15
C SER A 183 -14.78 5.47 -34.79
N VAL A 184 -13.78 4.58 -34.86
CA VAL A 184 -12.52 4.87 -35.55
C VAL A 184 -12.63 4.59 -37.05
N LEU A 185 -13.46 3.62 -37.43
CA LEU A 185 -13.67 3.22 -38.82
C LEU A 185 -14.69 4.13 -39.55
N ASN A 186 -15.57 4.79 -38.81
CA ASN A 186 -16.55 5.75 -39.31
C ASN A 186 -16.32 7.11 -38.62
N PRO A 187 -15.29 7.87 -39.03
CA PRO A 187 -14.97 9.17 -38.44
C PRO A 187 -16.05 10.23 -38.66
#